data_AF-A0AAV0Y8D9-F1
#
_entry.id   AF-A0AAV0Y8D9-F1
#
_cell.length_a   1.000
_cell.length_b   1.000
_cell.length_c   1.000
_cell.angle_alpha   90.00
_cell.angle_beta   90.00
_cell.angle_gamma   90.00
#
_symmetry.space_group_name_H-M   'P 1'
#
loop_
_entity.id
_entity.type
_entity.pdbx_description
1 polymer ?
#
loop_
_entity_poly.entity_id
_entity_poly.type
_entity_poly.pdbx_seq_one_letter_code
_entity_poly.pdbx_strand_id
1 'polypeptide(L)'
;MLIATCIYNFVNASQVICKLDHWCSTFSSTLTAVYDRVLTSAVFFSRIAVVYECKPNMSRYQATIRAFEAYSPPSATELRRHRAFSLAVVATCLAVILPTNTICMYYLCRYEPNSDASLFAYQLFMYVQNLSMCCIETQFVVQCFKVYTKFHGINDDLKRLKDENLNRS
;
A
#
# COMPACT_ATOMS: atom_id res chain seq x y z
N MET A 1 14.05 8.55 6.46
CA MET A 1 14.56 8.12 5.15
C MET A 1 13.52 8.26 4.04
N LEU A 2 12.35 7.60 4.10
CA LEU A 2 11.33 7.67 3.03
C LEU A 2 10.73 9.07 2.78
N ILE A 3 10.59 9.90 3.81
CA ILE A 3 10.14 11.30 3.66
C ILE A 3 11.14 12.12 2.83
N ALA A 4 12.44 11.91 3.05
CA ALA A 4 13.50 12.60 2.31
C ALA A 4 13.54 12.16 0.84
N THR A 5 13.25 10.88 0.55
CA THR A 5 13.14 10.42 -0.85
C THR A 5 11.91 11.01 -1.53
N CYS A 6 10.79 11.23 -0.83
CA CYS A 6 9.62 11.92 -1.37
C CYS A 6 9.97 13.36 -1.77
N ILE A 7 10.66 14.10 -0.90
CA ILE A 7 11.10 15.46 -1.20
C ILE A 7 12.05 15.47 -2.40
N TYR A 8 13.01 14.54 -2.44
CA TYR A 8 13.92 14.40 -3.57
C TYR A 8 13.18 14.15 -4.89
N ASN A 9 12.24 13.20 -4.92
CA ASN A 9 11.48 12.90 -6.13
C ASN A 9 10.61 14.10 -6.55
N PHE A 10 9.92 14.74 -5.61
CA PHE A 10 9.08 15.90 -5.91
C PHE A 10 9.87 17.05 -6.59
N VAL A 11 11.05 17.35 -6.07
CA VAL A 11 11.90 18.43 -6.60
C VAL A 11 12.49 18.06 -7.97
N ASN A 12 12.95 16.82 -8.12
CA ASN A 12 13.67 16.38 -9.33
C ASN A 12 12.75 15.88 -10.45
N ALA A 13 11.47 15.62 -10.19
CA ALA A 13 10.50 15.11 -11.16
C ALA A 13 10.54 15.87 -12.50
N SER A 14 10.51 17.19 -12.43
CA SER A 14 10.51 18.08 -13.60
C SER A 14 11.78 17.94 -14.45
N GLN A 15 12.94 17.82 -13.81
CA GLN A 15 14.24 17.70 -14.49
C GLN A 15 14.40 16.31 -15.11
N VAL A 16 13.96 15.27 -14.42
CA VAL A 16 14.02 13.88 -14.90
C VAL A 16 13.12 13.68 -16.13
N ILE A 17 11.88 14.18 -16.08
CA ILE A 17 10.94 14.10 -17.22
C ILE A 17 11.48 14.84 -18.44
N CYS A 18 12.09 16.02 -18.23
CA CYS A 18 12.72 16.79 -19.30
C CYS A 18 13.89 16.05 -19.96
N LYS A 19 14.70 15.33 -19.16
CA LYS A 19 15.80 14.50 -19.69
C LYS A 19 15.29 13.31 -20.49
N LEU A 20 14.23 12.65 -20.01
CA LEU A 20 13.69 11.41 -20.60
C LEU A 20 12.88 11.63 -21.89
N ASP A 21 12.10 12.71 -21.97
CA ASP A 21 11.18 12.94 -23.10
C ASP A 21 11.83 13.76 -24.23
N HIS A 22 13.04 14.30 -24.03
CA HIS A 22 13.78 15.25 -24.91
C HIS A 22 13.00 16.51 -25.37
N TRP A 23 11.68 16.56 -25.17
CA TRP A 23 10.73 17.58 -25.59
C TRP A 23 10.21 18.31 -24.36
N CYS A 24 11.08 19.12 -23.78
CA CYS A 24 10.79 19.89 -22.56
C CYS A 24 9.72 20.99 -22.76
N SER A 25 9.20 21.17 -23.98
CA SER A 25 8.42 22.35 -24.38
C SER A 25 6.94 22.10 -24.70
N THR A 26 6.39 20.87 -24.74
CA THR A 26 5.01 20.71 -25.25
C THR A 26 4.22 19.54 -24.64
N PHE A 27 3.30 19.87 -23.72
CA PHE A 27 2.10 19.13 -23.28
C PHE A 27 2.21 17.72 -22.67
N SER A 28 3.10 16.83 -23.15
CA SER A 28 3.33 15.49 -22.59
C SER A 28 3.92 15.54 -21.16
N SER A 29 4.82 16.50 -20.95
CA SER A 29 5.48 16.75 -19.66
C SER A 29 4.52 17.12 -18.54
N THR A 30 3.37 17.74 -18.85
CA THR A 30 2.45 18.27 -17.83
C THR A 30 1.68 17.15 -17.14
N LEU A 31 1.19 16.15 -17.88
CA LEU A 31 0.34 15.09 -17.31
C LEU A 31 1.16 14.11 -16.46
N THR A 32 2.32 13.70 -16.95
CA THR A 32 3.23 12.79 -16.26
C THR A 32 3.86 13.46 -15.03
N ALA A 33 4.24 14.75 -15.13
CA ALA A 33 4.75 15.50 -13.97
C ALA A 33 3.68 15.77 -12.93
N VAL A 34 2.43 16.01 -13.33
CA VAL A 34 1.31 16.17 -12.39
C VAL A 34 1.02 14.85 -11.69
N TYR A 35 0.99 13.73 -12.43
CA TYR A 35 0.78 12.41 -11.83
C TYR A 35 1.88 12.08 -10.80
N ASP A 36 3.14 12.31 -11.15
CA ASP A 36 4.27 12.05 -10.25
C ASP A 36 4.25 12.93 -9.00
N ARG A 37 3.94 14.22 -9.15
CA ARG A 37 3.82 15.15 -8.03
C ARG A 37 2.63 14.82 -7.12
N VAL A 38 1.49 14.42 -7.68
CA VAL A 38 0.32 13.98 -6.92
C VAL A 38 0.64 12.71 -6.14
N LEU A 39 1.24 11.71 -6.81
CA LEU A 39 1.66 10.47 -6.19
C LEU A 39 2.65 10.73 -5.04
N THR A 40 3.68 11.53 -5.28
CA THR A 40 4.68 11.89 -4.27
C THR A 40 4.06 12.63 -3.08
N SER A 41 3.11 13.55 -3.34
CA SER A 41 2.38 14.28 -2.29
C SER A 41 1.49 13.35 -1.47
N ALA A 42 0.75 12.46 -2.12
CA ALA A 42 -0.09 11.47 -1.46
C ALA A 42 0.74 10.52 -0.58
N VAL A 43 1.88 10.05 -1.09
CA VAL A 43 2.83 9.24 -0.31
C VAL A 43 3.32 10.05 0.89
N PHE A 44 3.73 11.32 0.70
CA PHE A 44 4.22 12.16 1.79
C PHE A 44 3.20 12.34 2.91
N PHE A 45 1.96 12.74 2.60
CA PHE A 45 0.90 12.89 3.60
C PHE A 45 0.54 11.56 4.27
N SER A 46 0.48 10.47 3.51
CA SER A 46 0.27 9.13 4.06
C SER A 46 1.36 8.77 5.09
N ARG A 47 2.63 9.11 4.83
CA ARG A 47 3.71 8.88 5.81
C ARG A 47 3.56 9.71 7.07
N ILE A 48 3.16 10.97 6.94
CA ILE A 48 2.88 11.85 8.08
C ILE A 48 1.77 11.22 8.92
N ALA A 49 0.65 10.85 8.30
CA ALA A 49 -0.46 10.19 8.99
C ALA A 49 0.00 8.90 9.69
N VAL A 50 0.81 8.06 9.04
CA VAL A 50 1.32 6.84 9.67
C VAL A 50 2.19 7.12 10.89
N VAL A 51 3.07 8.13 10.82
CA VAL A 51 3.98 8.46 11.93
C VAL A 51 3.26 9.09 13.11
N TYR A 52 2.35 10.04 12.84
CA TYR A 52 1.71 10.84 13.88
C TYR A 52 0.40 10.23 14.40
N GLU A 53 -0.39 9.58 13.55
CA GLU A 53 -1.70 9.04 13.92
C GLU A 53 -1.65 7.52 14.11
N CYS A 54 -1.13 6.78 13.13
CA CYS A 54 -1.24 5.31 13.17
C CYS A 54 -0.26 4.69 14.17
N LYS A 55 1.02 5.07 14.15
CA LYS A 55 2.06 4.46 14.98
C LYS A 55 1.76 4.52 16.49
N PRO A 56 1.37 5.67 17.08
CA PRO A 56 1.04 5.70 18.51
C PRO A 56 -0.23 4.90 18.85
N ASN A 57 -1.21 4.87 17.96
CA ASN A 57 -2.47 4.16 18.20
C ASN A 57 -2.41 2.65 17.91
N MET A 58 -1.43 2.19 17.13
CA MET A 58 -1.28 0.79 16.75
C MET A 58 -1.04 -0.13 17.95
N SER A 59 -0.33 0.35 18.98
CA SER A 59 -0.12 -0.41 20.22
C SER A 59 -1.44 -0.68 20.96
N ARG A 60 -2.30 0.33 21.06
CA ARG A 60 -3.64 0.22 21.66
C ARG A 60 -4.52 -0.71 20.83
N TYR A 61 -4.51 -0.56 19.51
CA TYR A 61 -5.24 -1.44 18.60
C TYR A 61 -4.83 -2.92 18.77
N GLN A 62 -3.52 -3.19 18.80
CA GLN A 62 -3.01 -4.55 19.01
C GLN A 62 -3.39 -5.11 20.38
N ALA A 63 -3.35 -4.30 21.43
CA ALA A 63 -3.79 -4.71 22.77
C ALA A 63 -5.28 -5.09 22.78
N THR A 64 -6.15 -4.28 22.17
CA THR A 64 -7.59 -4.56 22.07
C THR A 64 -7.87 -5.84 21.30
N ILE A 65 -7.21 -6.05 20.16
CA ILE A 65 -7.34 -7.28 19.36
C ILE A 65 -6.92 -8.50 20.17
N ARG A 66 -5.77 -8.43 20.88
CA ARG A 66 -5.28 -9.56 21.70
C ARG A 66 -6.19 -9.86 22.87
N ALA A 67 -6.72 -8.83 23.53
CA ALA A 67 -7.70 -9.01 24.60
C ALA A 67 -8.95 -9.71 24.06
N PHE A 68 -9.48 -9.28 22.92
CA PHE A 68 -10.63 -9.94 22.28
C PHE A 68 -10.33 -11.40 21.91
N GLU A 69 -9.17 -11.68 21.31
CA GLU A 69 -8.76 -13.04 20.93
C GLU A 69 -8.54 -13.95 22.15
N ALA A 70 -8.21 -13.41 23.32
CA ALA A 70 -8.14 -14.19 24.56
C ALA A 70 -9.52 -14.70 25.00
N TYR A 71 -10.59 -13.94 24.74
CA TYR A 71 -11.97 -14.35 25.03
C TYR A 71 -12.59 -15.18 23.90
N SER A 72 -12.28 -14.87 22.65
CA SER A 72 -12.83 -15.52 21.46
C SER A 72 -11.68 -15.89 20.49
N PRO A 73 -11.00 -17.03 20.73
CA PRO A 73 -9.86 -17.43 19.92
C PRO A 73 -10.29 -17.69 18.47
N PRO A 74 -9.48 -17.29 17.48
CA PRO A 74 -9.79 -17.53 16.09
C PRO A 74 -9.80 -19.03 15.77
N SER A 75 -10.78 -19.48 15.00
CA SER A 75 -10.82 -20.87 14.55
C SER A 75 -9.69 -21.15 13.53
N ALA A 76 -9.31 -22.43 13.38
CA ALA A 76 -8.30 -22.83 12.39
C ALA A 76 -8.69 -22.42 10.95
N THR A 77 -9.98 -22.47 10.64
CA THR A 77 -10.54 -22.05 9.34
C THR A 77 -10.44 -20.54 9.14
N GLU A 78 -10.74 -19.74 10.17
CA GLU A 78 -10.57 -18.28 10.13
C GLU A 78 -9.11 -17.90 9.88
N LEU A 79 -8.19 -18.55 10.59
CA LEU A 79 -6.75 -18.29 10.44
C LEU A 79 -6.26 -18.64 9.03
N ARG A 80 -6.71 -19.77 8.48
CA ARG A 80 -6.38 -20.19 7.10
C ARG A 80 -6.92 -19.19 6.08
N ARG A 81 -8.17 -18.73 6.23
CA ARG A 81 -8.78 -17.73 5.35
C ARG A 81 -8.04 -16.40 5.40
N HIS A 82 -7.68 -15.94 6.60
CA HIS A 82 -6.91 -14.72 6.80
C HIS A 82 -5.51 -14.81 6.15
N ARG A 83 -4.81 -15.94 6.32
CA ARG A 83 -3.50 -16.16 5.68
C ARG A 83 -3.62 -16.19 4.16
N ALA A 84 -4.60 -16.91 3.62
CA ALA A 84 -4.82 -17.00 2.18
C ALA A 84 -5.15 -15.62 1.59
N PHE A 85 -6.03 -14.85 2.24
CA PHE A 85 -6.35 -13.49 1.84
C PHE A 85 -5.11 -12.59 1.87
N SER A 86 -4.36 -12.60 2.98
CA SER A 86 -3.15 -11.79 3.10
C SER A 86 -2.11 -12.13 2.03
N LEU A 87 -1.90 -13.42 1.77
CA LEU A 87 -0.98 -13.88 0.73
C LEU A 87 -1.45 -13.47 -0.67
N ALA A 88 -2.74 -13.57 -0.96
CA ALA A 88 -3.31 -13.16 -2.25
C ALA A 88 -3.12 -11.66 -2.50
N VAL A 89 -3.39 -10.80 -1.51
CA VAL A 89 -3.22 -9.35 -1.65
C VAL A 89 -1.74 -8.99 -1.84
N VAL A 90 -0.84 -9.58 -1.05
CA VAL A 90 0.61 -9.35 -1.20
C VAL A 90 1.12 -9.83 -2.55
N ALA A 91 0.72 -11.03 -2.99
CA ALA A 91 1.11 -11.57 -4.29
C ALA A 91 0.62 -10.69 -5.44
N THR A 92 -0.62 -10.21 -5.37
CA THR A 92 -1.20 -9.30 -6.37
C THR A 92 -0.43 -7.98 -6.41
N CYS A 93 -0.14 -7.38 -5.26
CA CYS A 93 0.68 -6.16 -5.16
C CYS A 93 2.05 -6.35 -5.81
N LEU A 94 2.76 -7.43 -5.47
CA LEU A 94 4.08 -7.73 -6.03
C LEU A 94 4.01 -7.99 -7.54
N ALA A 95 2.97 -8.67 -8.01
CA ALA A 95 2.76 -8.95 -9.43
C ALA A 95 2.51 -7.68 -10.27
N VAL A 96 2.02 -6.60 -9.68
CA VAL A 96 1.85 -5.32 -10.37
C VAL A 96 3.12 -4.47 -10.29
N ILE A 97 3.70 -4.36 -9.08
CA ILE A 97 4.83 -3.45 -8.84
C ILE A 97 6.13 -3.99 -9.46
N LEU A 98 6.44 -5.28 -9.28
CA LEU A 98 7.73 -5.83 -9.75
C LEU A 98 7.89 -5.75 -11.26
N PRO A 99 6.93 -6.21 -12.09
CA PRO A 99 7.11 -6.18 -13.55
C PRO A 99 7.21 -4.75 -14.07
N THR A 100 6.33 -3.86 -13.60
CA THR A 100 6.32 -2.45 -14.02
C THR A 100 7.67 -1.79 -13.77
N ASN A 101 8.22 -1.94 -12.56
CA ASN A 101 9.50 -1.32 -12.21
C ASN A 101 10.70 -2.01 -12.88
N THR A 102 10.63 -3.34 -13.08
CA THR A 102 11.68 -4.09 -13.80
C THR A 102 11.74 -3.67 -15.26
N ILE A 103 10.58 -3.51 -15.91
CA ILE A 103 10.47 -3.04 -17.29
C ILE A 103 11.04 -1.63 -17.40
N CYS A 104 10.62 -0.69 -16.54
CA CYS A 104 11.15 0.68 -16.55
C CYS A 104 12.67 0.72 -16.38
N MET A 105 13.23 -0.04 -15.43
CA MET A 105 14.68 -0.10 -15.22
C MET A 105 15.41 -0.75 -16.41
N TYR A 106 14.84 -1.79 -17.01
CA TYR A 106 15.41 -2.41 -18.20
C TYR A 106 15.49 -1.41 -19.37
N TYR A 107 14.42 -0.64 -19.61
CA TYR A 107 14.42 0.37 -20.66
C TYR A 107 15.47 1.47 -20.41
N LEU A 108 15.55 1.98 -19.19
CA LEU A 108 16.57 2.95 -18.75
C LEU A 108 18.00 2.42 -18.97
N CYS A 109 18.30 1.17 -18.60
CA CYS A 109 19.63 0.59 -18.78
C CYS A 109 19.99 0.30 -20.24
N ARG A 110 19.00 -0.04 -21.07
CA ARG A 110 19.22 -0.61 -22.41
C ARG A 110 19.20 0.43 -23.51
N TYR A 111 18.31 1.43 -23.40
CA TYR A 111 17.98 2.33 -24.50
C TYR A 111 18.35 3.79 -24.24
N GLU A 112 18.73 4.15 -23.01
CA GLU A 112 19.08 5.53 -22.68
C GLU A 112 20.60 5.72 -22.64
N PRO A 113 21.23 6.21 -23.73
CA PRO A 113 22.69 6.28 -23.86
C PRO A 113 23.33 7.30 -22.91
N ASN A 114 22.55 8.25 -22.37
CA ASN A 114 22.98 9.28 -21.41
C ASN A 114 22.34 9.07 -20.03
N SER A 115 22.13 7.82 -19.61
CA SER A 115 21.54 7.52 -18.30
C SER A 115 22.47 7.95 -17.16
N ASP A 116 22.28 9.17 -16.64
CA ASP A 116 23.01 9.66 -15.47
C ASP A 116 22.59 8.92 -14.19
N ALA A 117 23.49 8.82 -13.21
CA ALA A 117 23.21 8.23 -11.90
C ALA A 117 21.99 8.85 -11.17
N SER A 118 21.65 10.10 -11.50
CA SER A 118 20.47 10.80 -10.97
C SER A 118 19.13 10.19 -11.45
N LEU A 119 19.06 9.72 -12.70
CA LEU A 119 17.87 9.07 -13.26
C LEU A 119 17.63 7.72 -12.58
N PHE A 120 18.70 6.95 -12.37
CA PHE A 120 18.64 5.69 -11.62
C PHE A 120 18.23 5.89 -10.18
N ALA A 121 18.79 6.89 -9.49
CA ALA A 121 18.44 7.20 -8.10
C ALA A 121 16.96 7.58 -7.98
N TYR A 122 16.47 8.43 -8.88
CA TYR A 122 15.06 8.82 -8.91
C TYR A 122 14.13 7.62 -9.13
N GLN A 123 14.40 6.77 -10.14
CA GLN A 123 13.59 5.58 -10.41
C GLN A 123 13.62 4.59 -9.24
N LEU A 124 14.78 4.40 -8.60
CA LEU A 124 14.91 3.55 -7.42
C LEU A 124 14.08 4.09 -6.24
N PHE A 125 14.10 5.40 -6.00
CA PHE A 125 13.30 6.01 -4.94
C PHE A 125 11.81 5.93 -5.22
N MET A 126 11.38 6.12 -6.47
CA MET A 126 9.98 5.91 -6.87
C MET A 126 9.55 4.47 -6.62
N TYR A 127 10.38 3.49 -6.99
CA TYR A 127 10.12 2.09 -6.71
C TYR A 127 9.96 1.82 -5.21
N VAL A 128 10.89 2.31 -4.39
CA VAL A 128 10.85 2.14 -2.93
C VAL A 128 9.61 2.81 -2.32
N GLN A 129 9.21 3.98 -2.81
CA GLN A 129 8.00 4.68 -2.36
C GLN A 129 6.72 3.89 -2.69
N ASN A 130 6.59 3.42 -3.94
CA ASN A 130 5.45 2.64 -4.40
C ASN A 130 5.31 1.32 -3.65
N LEU A 131 6.42 0.59 -3.49
CA LEU A 131 6.44 -0.66 -2.71
C LEU A 131 6.03 -0.39 -1.26
N SER A 132 6.59 0.66 -0.66
CA SER A 132 6.29 0.98 0.72
C SER A 132 4.85 1.44 0.92
N MET A 133 4.23 2.10 -0.07
CA MET A 133 2.83 2.54 -0.01
C MET A 133 1.91 1.33 -0.07
N CYS A 134 2.14 0.45 -1.04
CA CYS A 134 1.38 -0.79 -1.18
C CYS A 134 1.49 -1.67 0.07
N CYS A 135 2.66 -1.70 0.74
CA CYS A 135 2.80 -2.39 2.02
C CYS A 135 1.87 -1.82 3.11
N ILE A 136 1.76 -0.49 3.24
CA ILE A 136 0.85 0.13 4.22
C ILE A 136 -0.60 -0.21 3.88
N GLU A 137 -1.00 -0.02 2.62
CA GLU A 137 -2.37 -0.26 2.18
C GLU A 137 -2.76 -1.73 2.35
N THR A 138 -1.86 -2.65 2.00
CA THR A 138 -2.07 -4.09 2.20
C THR A 138 -2.21 -4.42 3.69
N GLN A 139 -1.36 -3.85 4.55
CA GLN A 139 -1.49 -4.03 6.00
C GLN A 139 -2.84 -3.51 6.51
N PHE A 140 -3.28 -2.34 6.04
CA PHE A 140 -4.58 -1.78 6.39
C PHE A 140 -5.74 -2.69 5.94
N VAL A 141 -5.74 -3.13 4.68
CA VAL A 141 -6.75 -4.03 4.12
C VAL A 141 -6.81 -5.35 4.89
N VAL A 142 -5.66 -5.92 5.28
CA VAL A 142 -5.61 -7.14 6.10
C VAL A 142 -6.24 -6.93 7.47
N GLN A 143 -5.96 -5.79 8.15
CA GLN A 143 -6.61 -5.48 9.42
C GLN A 143 -8.12 -5.25 9.27
N CYS A 144 -8.57 -4.56 8.21
CA CYS A 144 -9.98 -4.39 7.90
C CYS A 144 -10.67 -5.74 7.66
N PHE A 145 -10.03 -6.65 6.92
CA PHE A 145 -10.55 -7.98 6.68
C PHE A 145 -10.70 -8.77 7.99
N LYS A 146 -9.70 -8.69 8.89
CA LYS A 146 -9.78 -9.31 10.21
C LYS A 146 -11.00 -8.83 10.99
N VAL A 147 -11.22 -7.51 11.07
CA VAL A 147 -12.37 -6.91 11.74
C VAL A 147 -13.69 -7.33 11.09
N TYR A 148 -13.77 -7.27 9.76
CA TYR A 148 -14.93 -7.71 8.99
C TYR A 148 -15.31 -9.16 9.30
N THR A 149 -14.33 -10.07 9.33
CA THR A 149 -14.62 -11.48 9.61
C THR A 149 -15.19 -11.71 11.00
N LYS A 150 -14.79 -10.93 12.00
CA LYS A 150 -15.33 -11.01 13.36
C LYS A 150 -16.76 -10.47 13.45
N PHE A 151 -17.04 -9.32 12.84
CA PHE A 151 -18.41 -8.79 12.77
C PHE A 151 -19.36 -9.72 12.03
N HIS A 152 -18.90 -10.31 10.93
CA HIS A 152 -19.68 -11.31 10.20
C HIS A 152 -20.03 -12.51 11.08
N GLY A 153 -19.08 -13.05 11.84
CA GLY A 153 -19.32 -14.15 12.77
C GLY A 153 -20.36 -13.81 13.84
N ILE A 154 -20.25 -12.62 14.46
CA ILE A 154 -21.23 -12.15 15.45
C ILE A 154 -22.63 -12.04 14.84
N ASN A 155 -22.74 -11.51 13.62
CA ASN A 155 -24.02 -11.39 12.93
C ASN A 155 -24.63 -12.75 12.60
N ASP A 156 -23.82 -13.73 12.20
CA ASP A 156 -24.28 -15.10 11.96
C ASP A 156 -24.80 -15.74 13.26
N ASP A 157 -24.10 -15.55 14.37
CA ASP A 157 -24.53 -16.05 15.69
C ASP A 157 -25.83 -15.39 16.16
N LEU A 158 -25.97 -14.06 15.99
CA LEU A 158 -27.20 -13.33 16.30
C LEU A 158 -28.38 -13.82 15.44
N LYS A 159 -28.15 -14.09 14.16
CA LYS A 159 -29.17 -14.63 13.27
C LYS A 159 -29.60 -16.02 13.73
N ARG A 160 -28.66 -16.89 14.10
CA ARG A 160 -28.96 -18.23 14.61
C ARG A 160 -29.80 -18.18 15.89
N LEU A 161 -29.45 -17.30 16.83
CA LEU A 161 -30.22 -17.12 18.07
C LEU A 161 -31.66 -16.62 17.81
N LYS A 162 -31.84 -15.74 16.82
CA LYS A 162 -33.18 -15.29 16.40
C LYS A 162 -34.00 -16.46 15.85
N ASP A 163 -33.41 -17.26 14.97
CA ASP A 163 -34.09 -18.40 14.35
C ASP A 163 -34.43 -19.50 15.38
N GLU A 164 -33.54 -19.75 16.34
CA GLU A 164 -33.77 -20.68 17.47
C GLU A 164 -34.92 -20.21 18.37
N ASN A 165 -35.02 -18.90 18.64
CA ASN A 165 -36.11 -18.34 19.45
C ASN A 165 -37.46 -18.38 18.73
N LEU A 166 -37.50 -18.11 17.42
CA LEU A 166 -38.72 -18.20 16.61
C LEU A 166 -39.24 -19.63 16.49
N ASN A 167 -38.37 -20.63 16.43
CA ASN A 167 -38.75 -22.04 16.38
C ASN A 167 -39.18 -22.62 17.74
N ARG A 168 -38.99 -21.88 18.84
CA ARG A 168 -39.42 -22.26 20.20
C ARG A 168 -40.74 -21.63 20.64
N SER A 169 -41.24 -20.63 19.91
CA SER A 169 -42.58 -20.02 20.13
C SER A 169 -43.63 -20.70 19.27
#